data_AF-A0A1A8L245-F1
#
_entry.id   AF-A0A1A8L245-F1
#
_cell.length_a   1.000
_cell.length_b   1.000
_cell.length_c   1.000
_cell.angle_alpha   90.00
_cell.angle_beta   90.00
_cell.angle_gamma   90.00
#
_symmetry.space_group_name_H-M   'P 1'
#
loop_
_entity.id
_entity.type
_entity.pdbx_description
1 polymer ?
#
loop_
_entity_poly.entity_id
_entity_poly.type
_entity_poly.pdbx_seq_one_letter_code
_entity_poly.pdbx_strand_id
1 'polypeptide(L)'
;MERVVVEMPINNGFSMTCPSATPRKRQVRFSARHDIILLREVIAQNPFGSKEPGRIWARVGEIITAALQTENFEVDARRCRERTMLLLDYYKKQDFPSLRRFGSERLYAQKEDLLHEVLELEAERGLLASAEGAKYQDEERQTRTVDELNLPEQDKPNITQMLSAEAEEEHEQMSELSAAPTAKRPCQCCCQTYSEILSFLEKRSEAEQRLREEELALRREELEIQRSKISLERERLEAERKERECRFELESQERQVILDLLKDKVLKG
;
A
#
# COMPACT_ATOMS: atom_id res chain seq x y z
N MET A 1 15.66 91.15 25.13
CA MET A 1 14.81 90.34 26.04
C MET A 1 14.01 89.38 25.17
N GLU A 2 14.67 88.31 24.76
CA GLU A 2 14.07 87.23 23.97
C GLU A 2 13.36 86.27 24.91
N ARG A 3 12.07 86.01 24.64
CA ARG A 3 11.28 85.00 25.35
C ARG A 3 11.56 83.65 24.69
N VAL A 4 12.38 82.84 25.36
CA VAL A 4 12.61 81.43 25.03
C VAL A 4 11.38 80.64 25.45
N VAL A 5 10.71 80.02 24.48
CA VAL A 5 9.62 79.06 24.69
C VAL A 5 10.27 77.72 25.07
N VAL A 6 9.98 77.24 26.28
CA VAL A 6 10.41 75.91 26.75
C VAL A 6 9.36 74.90 26.29
N GLU A 7 9.64 74.14 25.24
CA GLU A 7 8.84 72.97 24.87
C GLU A 7 9.22 71.78 25.76
N MET A 8 8.23 71.23 26.48
CA MET A 8 8.36 69.96 27.20
C MET A 8 8.35 68.79 26.20
N PRO A 9 9.27 67.81 26.32
CA PRO A 9 9.22 66.62 25.49
C PRO A 9 8.09 65.69 25.95
N ILE A 10 7.11 65.49 25.08
CA ILE A 10 6.09 64.45 25.24
C ILE A 10 6.77 63.10 24.97
N ASN A 11 6.91 62.34 26.03
CA ASN A 11 7.44 60.98 26.07
C ASN A 11 6.49 60.03 25.31
N ASN A 12 6.63 59.95 23.99
CA ASN A 12 6.02 58.90 23.19
C ASN A 12 6.86 57.62 23.36
N GLY A 13 6.40 56.74 24.26
CA GLY A 13 6.89 55.38 24.40
C GLY A 13 6.62 54.56 23.14
N PHE A 14 7.43 54.75 22.11
CA PHE A 14 7.57 53.80 21.02
C PHE A 14 8.50 52.68 21.49
N SER A 15 7.88 51.58 21.93
CA SER A 15 8.59 50.31 22.11
C SER A 15 9.21 49.94 20.76
N MET A 16 10.54 50.08 20.66
CA MET A 16 11.32 49.56 19.54
C MET A 16 11.19 48.03 19.56
N THR A 17 10.15 47.55 18.89
CA THR A 17 10.09 46.14 18.49
C THR A 17 11.20 45.96 17.46
N CYS A 18 12.34 45.49 17.94
CA CYS A 18 13.36 44.90 17.08
C CYS A 18 12.66 43.82 16.24
N PRO A 19 12.54 43.95 14.91
CA PRO A 19 12.15 42.82 14.11
C PRO A 19 13.36 41.88 14.13
N SER A 20 13.36 40.93 15.06
CA SER A 20 14.11 39.70 14.89
C SER A 20 13.50 38.99 13.69
N ALA A 21 13.89 39.44 12.49
CA ALA A 21 13.59 38.79 11.23
C ALA A 21 14.50 37.57 11.13
N THR A 22 14.36 36.63 12.05
CA THR A 22 14.71 35.25 11.71
C THR A 22 13.65 34.83 10.69
N PRO A 23 14.02 34.57 9.43
CA PRO A 23 13.05 34.11 8.45
C PRO A 23 12.43 32.83 9.01
N ARG A 24 11.11 32.84 9.22
CA ARG A 24 10.38 31.63 9.63
C ARG A 24 10.76 30.53 8.64
N LYS A 25 11.35 29.44 9.14
CA LYS A 25 11.73 28.29 8.31
C LYS A 25 10.48 27.87 7.53
N ARG A 26 10.54 28.00 6.20
CA ARG A 26 9.43 27.62 5.34
C ARG A 26 9.15 26.15 5.56
N GLN A 27 7.88 25.78 5.74
CA GLN A 27 7.51 24.38 5.86
C GLN A 27 7.94 23.67 4.59
N VAL A 28 8.84 22.70 4.74
CA VAL A 28 9.35 21.90 3.63
C VAL A 28 8.19 21.08 3.07
N ARG A 29 7.95 21.21 1.77
CA ARG A 29 6.86 20.52 1.07
C ARG A 29 7.44 19.78 -0.13
N PHE A 30 7.18 18.49 -0.19
CA PHE A 30 7.56 17.66 -1.34
C PHE A 30 6.69 18.00 -2.55
N SER A 31 7.33 18.21 -3.69
CA SER A 31 6.72 18.28 -5.01
C SER A 31 6.89 16.93 -5.71
N ALA A 32 6.20 16.70 -6.83
CA ALA A 32 6.42 15.49 -7.64
C ALA A 32 7.89 15.36 -8.10
N ARG A 33 8.56 16.49 -8.40
CA ARG A 33 9.99 16.50 -8.75
C ARG A 33 10.86 16.04 -7.57
N HIS A 34 10.57 16.51 -6.35
CA HIS A 34 11.30 16.08 -5.15
C HIS A 34 11.11 14.58 -4.89
N ASP A 35 9.89 14.07 -5.07
CA ASP A 35 9.58 12.65 -4.91
C ASP A 35 10.39 11.79 -5.90
N ILE A 36 10.47 12.19 -7.16
CA ILE A 36 11.25 11.46 -8.18
C ILE A 36 12.74 11.40 -7.82
N ILE A 37 13.31 12.52 -7.36
CA ILE A 37 14.73 12.57 -6.96
C ILE A 37 14.95 11.70 -5.72
N LEU A 38 14.05 11.78 -4.73
CA LEU A 38 14.07 10.93 -3.54
C LEU A 38 14.02 9.45 -3.90
N LEU A 39 13.07 9.03 -4.73
CA LEU A 39 12.88 7.62 -5.08
C LEU A 39 14.07 7.06 -5.86
N ARG A 40 14.62 7.83 -6.80
CA ARG A 40 15.86 7.45 -7.51
C ARG A 40 17.02 7.22 -6.55
N GLU A 41 17.17 8.09 -5.56
CA GLU A 41 18.24 7.96 -4.58
C GLU A 41 18.00 6.76 -3.64
N VAL A 42 16.75 6.50 -3.26
CA VAL A 42 16.37 5.31 -2.49
C VAL A 42 16.73 4.03 -3.25
N ILE A 43 16.45 3.97 -4.55
CA ILE A 43 16.84 2.84 -5.40
C ILE A 43 18.37 2.69 -5.44
N ALA A 44 19.08 3.79 -5.70
CA ALA A 44 20.54 3.78 -5.83
C ALA A 44 21.26 3.35 -4.55
N GLN A 45 20.79 3.81 -3.38
CA GLN A 45 21.41 3.50 -2.09
C GLN A 45 20.86 2.21 -1.46
N ASN A 46 19.68 1.76 -1.90
CA ASN A 46 18.94 0.60 -1.40
C ASN A 46 18.94 0.48 0.14
N PRO A 47 18.18 1.33 0.86
CA PRO A 47 18.06 1.23 2.31
C PRO A 47 17.35 -0.04 2.78
N PHE A 48 16.70 -0.80 1.89
CA PHE A 48 15.96 -2.02 2.23
C PHE A 48 16.88 -3.25 2.27
N GLY A 49 17.91 -3.31 1.44
CA GLY A 49 18.87 -4.42 1.39
C GLY A 49 19.98 -4.37 2.45
N SER A 50 20.10 -3.27 3.20
CA SER A 50 21.17 -3.08 4.18
C SER A 50 20.80 -3.56 5.58
N LYS A 51 21.78 -4.15 6.29
CA LYS A 51 21.68 -4.47 7.74
C LYS A 51 21.65 -3.23 8.62
N GLU A 52 22.16 -2.09 8.12
CA GLU A 52 22.15 -0.80 8.81
C GLU A 52 21.31 0.24 8.04
N PRO A 53 19.97 0.07 7.94
CA PRO A 53 19.13 0.94 7.13
C PRO A 53 19.19 2.40 7.58
N GLY A 54 19.41 2.66 8.87
CA GLY A 54 19.54 4.02 9.41
C GLY A 54 20.71 4.81 8.80
N ARG A 55 21.86 4.17 8.58
CA ARG A 55 23.02 4.82 7.95
C ARG A 55 22.73 5.16 6.48
N ILE A 56 22.06 4.25 5.78
CA ILE A 56 21.69 4.45 4.38
C ILE A 56 20.67 5.59 4.25
N TRP A 57 19.64 5.63 5.11
CA TRP A 57 18.70 6.75 5.13
C TRP A 57 19.37 8.10 5.46
N ALA A 58 20.36 8.12 6.35
CA ALA A 58 21.15 9.32 6.60
C ALA A 58 21.87 9.78 5.33
N ARG A 59 22.49 8.84 4.62
CA ARG A 59 23.15 9.12 3.34
C ARG A 59 22.20 9.64 2.27
N VAL A 60 21.02 9.05 2.13
CA VAL A 60 19.96 9.53 1.23
C VAL A 60 19.58 10.97 1.57
N GLY A 61 19.39 11.29 2.86
CA GLY A 61 19.06 12.65 3.30
C GLY A 61 20.14 13.68 2.94
N GLU A 62 21.42 13.34 3.11
CA GLU A 62 22.55 14.18 2.70
C GLU A 62 22.54 14.46 1.19
N ILE A 63 22.36 13.42 0.38
CA ILE A 63 22.40 13.53 -1.08
C ILE A 63 21.22 14.34 -1.61
N ILE A 64 20.01 14.11 -1.09
CA ILE A 64 18.82 14.88 -1.50
C ILE A 64 18.93 16.35 -1.09
N THR A 65 19.41 16.62 0.12
CA THR A 65 19.64 17.99 0.59
C THR A 65 20.68 18.71 -0.29
N ALA A 66 21.76 18.03 -0.68
CA ALA A 66 22.75 18.59 -1.59
C ALA A 66 22.18 18.81 -3.01
N ALA A 67 21.46 17.84 -3.56
CA ALA A 67 20.88 17.91 -4.90
C ALA A 67 19.82 19.03 -5.04
N LEU A 68 19.11 19.34 -3.96
CA LEU A 68 18.05 20.34 -3.92
C LEU A 68 18.46 21.62 -3.16
N GLN A 69 19.75 21.82 -2.93
CA GLN A 69 20.26 22.99 -2.21
C GLN A 69 19.88 24.31 -2.90
N THR A 70 19.83 24.31 -4.23
CA THR A 70 19.41 25.47 -5.05
C THR A 70 17.96 25.89 -4.82
N GLU A 71 17.13 24.97 -4.32
CA GLU A 71 15.70 25.21 -4.03
C GLU A 71 15.46 25.50 -2.53
N ASN A 72 16.54 25.70 -1.75
CA ASN A 72 16.51 25.84 -0.28
C ASN A 72 15.72 24.70 0.40
N PHE A 73 15.84 23.48 -0.13
CA PHE A 73 15.13 22.31 0.34
C PHE A 73 16.06 21.45 1.22
N GLU A 74 15.79 21.46 2.52
CA GLU A 74 16.55 20.68 3.51
C GLU A 74 15.69 19.58 4.13
N VAL A 75 16.18 18.35 4.09
CA VAL A 75 15.49 17.17 4.64
C VAL A 75 16.46 16.25 5.35
N ASP A 76 16.01 15.70 6.47
CA ASP A 76 16.79 14.71 7.22
C ASP A 76 16.43 13.27 6.80
N ALA A 77 17.20 12.32 7.31
CA ALA A 77 17.02 10.89 7.09
C ALA A 77 15.58 10.43 7.37
N ARG A 78 15.04 10.93 8.49
CA ARG A 78 13.70 10.60 8.97
C ARG A 78 12.64 11.04 7.97
N ARG A 79 12.68 12.29 7.53
CA ARG A 79 11.71 12.85 6.59
C ARG A 79 11.78 12.16 5.23
N CYS A 80 12.97 11.78 4.77
CA CYS A 80 13.14 10.99 3.53
C CYS A 80 12.48 9.61 3.64
N ARG A 81 12.73 8.91 4.76
CA ARG A 81 12.11 7.60 5.03
C ARG A 81 10.59 7.72 5.12
N GLU A 82 10.08 8.60 5.98
CA GLU A 82 8.64 8.81 6.17
C GLU A 82 7.95 9.16 4.84
N ARG A 83 8.56 10.04 4.04
CA ARG A 83 8.02 10.39 2.71
C ARG A 83 7.98 9.18 1.79
N THR A 84 9.05 8.38 1.73
CA THR A 84 9.10 7.18 0.89
C THR A 84 8.03 6.17 1.30
N MET A 85 7.90 5.90 2.60
CA MET A 85 6.88 4.97 3.13
C MET A 85 5.46 5.46 2.85
N LEU A 86 5.21 6.77 2.96
CA LEU A 86 3.91 7.35 2.62
C LEU A 86 3.58 7.17 1.12
N LEU A 87 4.55 7.35 0.24
CA LEU A 87 4.35 7.15 -1.20
C LEU A 87 4.10 5.69 -1.55
N LEU A 88 4.83 4.76 -0.91
CA LEU A 88 4.58 3.32 -1.04
C LEU A 88 3.20 2.94 -0.52
N ASP A 89 2.74 3.52 0.60
CA ASP A 89 1.40 3.27 1.15
C ASP A 89 0.30 3.71 0.17
N TYR A 90 0.41 4.91 -0.40
CA TYR A 90 -0.52 5.36 -1.44
C TYR A 90 -0.49 4.45 -2.67
N TYR A 91 0.68 4.02 -3.11
CA TYR A 91 0.83 3.13 -4.26
C TYR A 91 0.22 1.74 -4.01
N LYS A 92 0.50 1.13 -2.84
CA LYS A 92 -0.07 -0.16 -2.43
C LYS A 92 -1.59 -0.10 -2.32
N LYS A 93 -2.13 1.02 -1.85
CA LYS A 93 -3.58 1.26 -1.73
C LYS A 93 -4.23 1.73 -3.02
N GLN A 94 -3.48 1.90 -4.11
CA GLN A 94 -3.96 2.46 -5.37
C GLN A 94 -4.60 3.86 -5.20
N ASP A 95 -4.16 4.64 -4.20
CA ASP A 95 -4.60 6.03 -3.96
C ASP A 95 -3.85 6.99 -4.90
N PHE A 96 -4.15 6.88 -6.19
CA PHE A 96 -3.60 7.74 -7.22
C PHE A 96 -3.93 9.23 -7.02
N PRO A 97 -5.12 9.65 -6.53
CA PRO A 97 -5.38 11.06 -6.25
C PRO A 97 -4.39 11.67 -5.25
N SER A 98 -4.05 10.96 -4.18
CA SER A 98 -3.03 11.41 -3.22
C SER A 98 -1.62 11.35 -3.81
N LEU A 99 -1.32 10.32 -4.61
CA LEU A 99 0.00 10.13 -5.23
C LEU A 99 0.31 11.17 -6.31
N ARG A 100 -0.72 11.57 -7.06
CA ARG A 100 -0.69 12.50 -8.20
C ARG A 100 -1.07 13.93 -7.80
N ARG A 101 -0.81 14.30 -6.53
CA ARG A 101 -1.07 15.65 -6.05
C ARG A 101 0.08 16.59 -6.47
N PHE A 102 -0.20 17.54 -7.36
CA PHE A 102 0.74 18.56 -7.91
C PHE A 102 1.86 17.99 -8.79
N GLY A 103 1.66 18.01 -10.11
CA GLY A 103 2.57 17.49 -11.12
C GLY A 103 1.88 17.34 -12.49
N SER A 104 2.66 16.95 -13.50
CA SER A 104 2.15 16.60 -14.82
C SER A 104 2.05 15.08 -14.97
N GLU A 105 1.24 14.59 -15.90
CA GLU A 105 1.09 13.16 -16.20
C GLU A 105 2.43 12.44 -16.41
N ARG A 106 3.37 13.06 -17.13
CA ARG A 106 4.74 12.52 -17.32
C ARG A 106 5.51 12.29 -16.01
N LEU A 107 5.34 13.17 -15.03
CA LEU A 107 6.00 13.03 -13.73
C LEU A 107 5.35 11.93 -12.90
N TYR A 108 4.04 11.70 -13.07
CA TYR A 108 3.33 10.64 -12.38
C TYR A 108 3.71 9.26 -12.91
N ALA A 109 3.75 9.09 -14.23
CA ALA A 109 4.21 7.84 -14.84
C ALA A 109 5.63 7.47 -14.33
N GLN A 110 6.56 8.42 -14.40
CA GLN A 110 7.92 8.22 -13.88
C GLN A 110 7.93 7.88 -12.38
N LYS A 111 7.08 8.52 -11.58
CA LYS A 111 7.00 8.27 -10.14
C LYS A 111 6.43 6.88 -9.86
N GLU A 112 5.45 6.42 -10.62
CA GLU A 112 4.84 5.09 -10.51
C GLU A 112 5.86 3.99 -10.88
N ASP A 113 6.62 4.16 -11.96
CA ASP A 113 7.70 3.26 -12.35
C ASP A 113 8.74 3.11 -11.21
N LEU A 114 9.17 4.24 -10.65
CA LEU A 114 10.13 4.24 -9.53
C LEU A 114 9.54 3.62 -8.26
N LEU A 115 8.24 3.79 -7.99
CA LEU A 115 7.59 3.18 -6.82
C LEU A 115 7.45 1.68 -6.97
N HIS A 116 7.25 1.19 -8.20
CA HIS A 116 7.26 -0.23 -8.48
C HIS A 116 8.64 -0.84 -8.16
N GLU A 117 9.72 -0.23 -8.64
CA GLU A 117 11.09 -0.67 -8.36
C GLU A 117 11.42 -0.62 -6.85
N VAL A 118 11.05 0.46 -6.15
CA VAL A 118 11.25 0.54 -4.68
C VAL A 118 10.45 -0.53 -3.95
N LEU A 119 9.25 -0.89 -4.43
CA LEU A 119 8.42 -1.93 -3.84
C LEU A 119 9.07 -3.32 -3.99
N GLU A 120 9.71 -3.59 -5.12
CA GLU A 120 10.49 -4.82 -5.33
C GLU A 120 11.65 -4.91 -4.34
N LEU A 121 12.41 -3.84 -4.14
CA LEU A 121 13.48 -3.77 -3.14
C LEU A 121 12.98 -4.03 -1.71
N GLU A 122 11.79 -3.52 -1.36
CA GLU A 122 11.17 -3.78 -0.05
C GLU A 122 10.76 -5.25 0.12
N ALA A 123 10.28 -5.90 -0.94
CA ALA A 123 9.88 -7.31 -0.92
C ALA A 123 11.10 -8.24 -0.81
N GLU A 124 12.19 -7.94 -1.53
CA GLU A 124 13.45 -8.70 -1.48
C GLU A 124 14.06 -8.71 -0.07
N ARG A 125 13.93 -7.61 0.68
CA ARG A 125 14.33 -7.56 2.10
C ARG A 125 13.61 -8.62 2.93
N GLY A 126 12.33 -8.86 2.68
CA GLY A 126 11.55 -9.88 3.38
C GLY A 126 12.07 -11.30 3.13
N LEU A 127 12.52 -11.57 1.90
CA LEU A 127 13.13 -12.85 1.52
C LEU A 127 14.51 -13.05 2.16
N LEU A 128 15.36 -12.03 2.16
CA LEU A 128 16.68 -12.11 2.81
C LEU A 128 16.56 -12.32 4.33
N ALA A 129 15.65 -11.61 4.99
CA ALA A 129 15.38 -11.79 6.42
C ALA A 129 14.82 -13.20 6.75
N SER A 130 13.99 -13.76 5.88
CA SER A 130 13.44 -15.11 6.04
C SER A 130 14.49 -16.20 5.78
N ALA A 131 15.38 -16.01 4.79
CA ALA A 131 16.47 -16.93 4.49
C ALA A 131 17.55 -16.98 5.59
N GLU A 132 17.81 -15.85 6.27
CA GLU A 132 18.72 -15.81 7.42
C GLU A 132 18.09 -16.49 8.66
N GLY A 133 16.78 -16.33 8.88
CA GLY A 133 16.05 -17.03 9.95
C GLY A 133 15.95 -18.55 9.77
N ALA A 134 15.87 -19.02 8.52
CA ALA A 134 15.86 -20.45 8.20
C ALA A 134 17.19 -21.16 8.51
N LYS A 135 18.32 -20.45 8.36
CA LYS A 135 19.66 -21.00 8.68
C LYS A 135 19.88 -21.21 10.17
N TYR A 136 19.28 -20.38 11.03
CA TYR A 136 19.36 -20.54 12.48
C TYR A 136 18.51 -21.70 13.02
N GLN A 137 17.33 -21.95 12.41
CA GLN A 137 16.50 -23.10 12.81
C GLN A 137 17.11 -24.46 12.41
N ASP A 138 17.89 -24.50 11.33
CA ASP A 138 18.58 -25.71 10.89
C ASP A 138 19.77 -26.07 11.81
N GLU A 139 20.55 -25.07 12.27
CA GLU A 139 21.61 -25.29 13.28
C GLU A 139 21.07 -25.69 14.66
N GLU A 140 19.94 -25.14 15.12
CA GLU A 140 19.31 -25.57 16.38
C GLU A 140 18.71 -26.98 16.29
N ARG A 141 18.17 -27.38 15.13
CA ARG A 141 17.72 -28.75 14.92
C ARG A 141 18.89 -29.72 14.85
N GLN A 142 19.99 -29.32 14.23
CA GLN A 142 21.18 -30.16 14.11
C GLN A 142 21.91 -30.32 15.46
N THR A 143 21.97 -29.29 16.32
CA THR A 143 22.51 -29.40 17.68
C THR A 143 21.64 -30.22 18.64
N ARG A 144 20.32 -30.19 18.50
CA ARG A 144 19.42 -31.04 19.29
C ARG A 144 19.48 -32.52 18.89
N THR A 145 19.72 -32.83 17.61
CA THR A 145 19.86 -34.22 17.16
C THR A 145 21.14 -34.93 17.65
N VAL A 146 22.17 -34.18 18.07
CA VAL A 146 23.43 -34.78 18.58
C VAL A 146 23.37 -35.10 20.08
N ASP A 147 22.50 -34.43 20.84
CA ASP A 147 22.42 -34.58 22.30
C ASP A 147 21.38 -35.65 22.73
N GLU A 148 20.49 -36.08 21.83
CA GLU A 148 19.42 -37.05 22.14
C GLU A 148 19.83 -38.54 22.01
N LEU A 149 21.12 -38.83 21.81
CA LEU A 149 21.63 -40.22 21.64
C LEU A 149 22.43 -40.77 22.85
N ASN A 150 22.39 -40.13 24.03
CA ASN A 150 22.97 -40.67 25.27
C ASN A 150 21.87 -40.89 26.35
N LEU A 151 21.47 -42.16 26.49
CA LEU A 151 20.46 -42.75 27.41
C LEU A 151 20.83 -42.62 28.92
N PRO A 152 19.94 -42.91 29.93
CA PRO A 152 18.81 -43.86 29.90
C PRO A 152 17.50 -43.47 30.65
N GLU A 153 16.49 -44.33 30.43
CA GLU A 153 15.15 -44.40 31.05
C GLU A 153 15.15 -44.37 32.58
N GLN A 154 14.19 -43.65 33.19
CA GLN A 154 13.29 -44.22 34.22
C GLN A 154 12.09 -43.32 34.59
N ASP A 155 10.95 -44.01 34.72
CA ASP A 155 9.77 -43.83 35.57
C ASP A 155 8.81 -42.62 35.47
N LYS A 156 7.54 -42.99 35.25
CA LYS A 156 6.30 -42.21 35.47
C LYS A 156 6.01 -42.15 36.99
N PRO A 157 5.32 -41.12 37.52
CA PRO A 157 3.84 -41.14 37.48
C PRO A 157 3.11 -39.78 37.37
N ASN A 158 1.88 -39.93 36.87
CA ASN A 158 0.65 -39.13 36.96
C ASN A 158 0.53 -38.07 38.09
N ILE A 159 -0.04 -36.88 37.81
CA ILE A 159 -1.16 -36.26 38.57
C ILE A 159 -1.71 -35.00 37.89
N THR A 160 -3.04 -34.93 37.97
CA THR A 160 -4.05 -33.92 37.64
C THR A 160 -3.85 -32.50 38.23
N GLN A 161 -4.55 -31.53 37.60
CA GLN A 161 -5.28 -30.36 38.17
C GLN A 161 -4.73 -28.92 38.00
N MET A 162 -5.49 -28.14 37.21
CA MET A 162 -6.05 -26.79 37.41
C MET A 162 -5.21 -25.53 37.73
N LEU A 163 -5.73 -24.41 37.16
CA LEU A 163 -5.76 -22.97 37.56
C LEU A 163 -5.19 -22.06 36.44
N SER A 164 -5.99 -21.31 35.67
CA SER A 164 -6.80 -20.08 35.92
C SER A 164 -6.02 -18.76 35.77
N ALA A 165 -6.50 -17.87 34.87
CA ALA A 165 -6.38 -16.40 34.86
C ALA A 165 -7.03 -15.92 33.54
N GLU A 166 -8.29 -15.47 33.51
CA GLU A 166 -8.77 -14.09 33.80
C GLU A 166 -7.99 -12.98 33.09
N ALA A 167 -8.64 -12.36 32.10
CA ALA A 167 -8.31 -11.04 31.56
C ALA A 167 -9.61 -10.36 31.08
N GLU A 168 -10.29 -9.76 32.07
CA GLU A 168 -10.95 -8.45 32.05
C GLU A 168 -11.44 -7.89 30.70
N GLU A 169 -12.77 -7.88 30.51
CA GLU A 169 -13.48 -6.99 29.59
C GLU A 169 -13.96 -5.76 30.36
N GLU A 170 -13.30 -4.62 30.17
CA GLU A 170 -13.78 -3.32 30.64
C GLU A 170 -14.75 -2.69 29.64
N HIS A 171 -15.88 -2.28 30.18
CA HIS A 171 -17.00 -1.60 29.56
C HIS A 171 -16.77 -0.09 29.62
N GLU A 172 -16.78 0.61 28.48
CA GLU A 172 -17.02 2.06 28.48
C GLU A 172 -18.13 2.45 27.50
N GLN A 173 -19.30 2.70 28.10
CA GLN A 173 -20.41 3.47 27.55
C GLN A 173 -19.94 4.90 27.23
N MET A 174 -20.01 5.29 25.96
CA MET A 174 -19.88 6.69 25.60
C MET A 174 -21.25 7.38 25.70
N SER A 175 -21.44 7.99 26.86
CA SER A 175 -22.53 8.87 27.25
C SER A 175 -22.81 9.94 26.19
N GLU A 176 -24.08 10.03 25.79
CA GLU A 176 -24.71 11.29 25.41
C GLU A 176 -24.38 12.34 26.46
N LEU A 177 -23.88 13.52 26.08
CA LEU A 177 -24.19 14.77 26.77
C LEU A 177 -23.82 15.97 25.89
N SER A 178 -24.66 17.00 26.05
CA SER A 178 -24.36 18.43 25.88
C SER A 178 -24.68 19.06 24.53
N ALA A 179 -25.97 19.34 24.37
CA ALA A 179 -26.44 20.52 23.66
C ALA A 179 -25.92 21.80 24.35
N ALA A 180 -25.40 22.74 23.57
CA ALA A 180 -25.29 24.14 23.98
C ALA A 180 -25.40 25.09 22.77
N PRO A 181 -25.91 26.32 22.99
CA PRO A 181 -26.70 27.06 22.02
C PRO A 181 -25.95 28.25 21.39
N THR A 182 -26.41 28.72 20.23
CA THR A 182 -26.85 30.12 20.00
C THR A 182 -27.01 30.39 18.50
N ALA A 183 -28.23 30.68 18.09
CA ALA A 183 -28.52 31.28 16.81
C ALA A 183 -27.78 32.63 16.72
N LYS A 184 -26.74 32.68 15.89
CA LYS A 184 -26.10 33.93 15.46
C LYS A 184 -26.77 34.38 14.16
N ARG A 185 -27.02 35.68 14.05
CA ARG A 185 -27.56 36.34 12.84
C ARG A 185 -26.79 35.86 11.60
N PRO A 186 -27.46 35.65 10.46
CA PRO A 186 -26.84 35.10 9.26
C PRO A 186 -25.71 36.01 8.81
N CYS A 187 -24.48 35.53 8.99
CA CYS A 187 -23.28 36.19 8.53
C CYS A 187 -23.19 36.05 7.01
N GLN A 188 -23.56 37.09 6.28
CA GLN A 188 -23.71 37.06 4.82
C GLN A 188 -22.42 36.72 4.05
N CYS A 189 -21.24 36.81 4.67
CA CYS A 189 -19.96 36.45 4.03
C CYS A 189 -19.34 35.13 4.52
N CYS A 190 -19.73 34.60 5.69
CA CYS A 190 -19.13 33.38 6.25
C CYS A 190 -20.01 32.12 6.13
N CYS A 191 -21.29 32.27 5.78
CA CYS A 191 -22.14 31.13 5.40
C CYS A 191 -21.98 30.72 3.92
N GLN A 192 -21.59 31.65 3.03
CA GLN A 192 -21.38 31.40 1.60
C GLN A 192 -20.14 30.53 1.34
N THR A 193 -19.03 30.84 2.03
CA THR A 193 -17.82 30.02 1.95
C THR A 193 -18.04 28.63 2.54
N TYR A 194 -18.86 28.52 3.60
CA TYR A 194 -19.19 27.23 4.21
C TYR A 194 -20.08 26.38 3.30
N SER A 195 -21.09 26.96 2.66
CA SER A 195 -21.94 26.25 1.69
C SER A 195 -21.16 25.81 0.45
N GLU A 196 -20.23 26.63 -0.04
CA GLU A 196 -19.32 26.25 -1.13
C GLU A 196 -18.42 25.08 -0.74
N ILE A 197 -17.81 25.12 0.46
CA ILE A 197 -16.99 24.02 0.98
C ILE A 197 -17.81 22.73 1.10
N LEU A 198 -19.03 22.78 1.64
CA LEU A 198 -19.89 21.61 1.76
C LEU A 198 -20.26 21.04 0.39
N SER A 199 -20.66 21.89 -0.56
CA SER A 199 -20.98 21.45 -1.92
C SER A 199 -19.78 20.82 -2.64
N PHE A 200 -18.57 21.31 -2.36
CA PHE A 200 -17.35 20.72 -2.90
C PHE A 200 -17.07 19.35 -2.28
N LEU A 201 -17.25 19.21 -0.97
CA LEU A 201 -17.08 17.93 -0.28
C LEU A 201 -18.10 16.89 -0.75
N GLU A 202 -19.36 17.29 -0.93
CA GLU A 202 -20.44 16.44 -1.45
C GLU A 202 -20.14 15.98 -2.89
N LYS A 203 -19.83 16.91 -3.80
CA LYS A 203 -19.42 16.57 -5.17
C LYS A 203 -18.20 15.66 -5.22
N ARG A 204 -17.26 15.83 -4.29
CA ARG A 204 -16.09 14.96 -4.17
C ARG A 204 -16.49 13.56 -3.72
N SER A 205 -17.36 13.43 -2.71
CA SER A 205 -17.87 12.13 -2.27
C SER A 205 -18.70 11.43 -3.34
N GLU A 206 -19.52 12.17 -4.09
CA GLU A 206 -20.29 11.61 -5.21
C GLU A 206 -19.36 11.13 -6.33
N ALA A 207 -18.33 11.90 -6.68
CA ALA A 207 -17.36 11.48 -7.69
C ALA A 207 -16.59 10.22 -7.25
N GLU A 208 -16.19 10.16 -5.98
CA GLU A 208 -15.52 8.99 -5.39
C GLU A 208 -16.45 7.76 -5.36
N GLN A 209 -17.73 7.96 -5.02
CA GLN A 209 -18.72 6.89 -5.03
C GLN A 209 -18.98 6.38 -6.46
N ARG A 210 -19.13 7.27 -7.44
CA ARG A 210 -19.30 6.88 -8.85
C ARG A 210 -18.13 6.05 -9.35
N LEU A 211 -16.89 6.46 -9.05
CA LEU A 211 -15.72 5.68 -9.44
C LEU A 211 -15.72 4.29 -8.81
N ARG A 212 -16.06 4.17 -7.51
CA ARG A 212 -16.21 2.86 -6.84
C ARG A 212 -17.30 1.99 -7.47
N GLU A 213 -18.43 2.59 -7.83
CA GLU A 213 -19.55 1.88 -8.48
C GLU A 213 -19.17 1.39 -9.88
N GLU A 214 -18.45 2.21 -10.66
CA GLU A 214 -17.90 1.85 -11.98
C GLU A 214 -16.86 0.72 -11.86
N GLU A 215 -15.95 0.79 -10.88
CA GLU A 215 -14.98 -0.28 -10.61
C GLU A 215 -15.68 -1.61 -10.27
N LEU A 216 -16.68 -1.58 -9.38
CA LEU A 216 -17.47 -2.77 -9.05
C LEU A 216 -18.31 -3.27 -10.23
N ALA A 217 -18.74 -2.39 -11.15
CA ALA A 217 -19.42 -2.79 -12.38
C ALA A 217 -18.45 -3.51 -13.33
N LEU A 218 -17.29 -2.94 -13.61
CA LEU A 218 -16.26 -3.55 -14.45
C LEU A 218 -15.80 -4.91 -13.88
N ARG A 219 -15.63 -5.01 -12.55
CA ARG A 219 -15.25 -6.28 -11.93
C ARG A 219 -16.33 -7.36 -12.08
N ARG A 220 -17.60 -6.99 -12.07
CA ARG A 220 -18.72 -7.91 -12.33
C ARG A 220 -18.74 -8.37 -13.78
N GLU A 221 -18.55 -7.46 -14.73
CA GLU A 221 -18.45 -7.78 -16.15
C GLU A 221 -17.29 -8.73 -16.45
N GLU A 222 -16.12 -8.49 -15.84
CA GLU A 222 -14.95 -9.37 -15.98
C GLU A 222 -15.24 -10.78 -15.48
N LEU A 223 -15.89 -10.92 -14.31
CA LEU A 223 -16.30 -12.23 -13.78
C LEU A 223 -17.30 -12.93 -14.71
N GLU A 224 -18.20 -12.19 -15.34
CA GLU A 224 -19.17 -12.75 -16.28
C GLU A 224 -18.48 -13.24 -17.56
N ILE A 225 -17.53 -12.47 -18.10
CA ILE A 225 -16.70 -12.90 -19.23
C ILE A 225 -15.91 -14.17 -18.88
N GLN A 226 -15.34 -14.25 -17.68
CA GLN A 226 -14.63 -15.45 -17.22
C GLN A 226 -15.55 -16.67 -17.12
N ARG A 227 -16.77 -16.49 -16.59
CA ARG A 227 -17.78 -17.57 -16.54
C ARG A 227 -18.19 -18.03 -17.95
N SER A 228 -18.45 -17.09 -18.85
CA SER A 228 -18.78 -17.39 -20.25
C SER A 228 -17.65 -18.15 -20.95
N LYS A 229 -16.39 -17.73 -20.74
CA LYS A 229 -15.21 -18.42 -21.27
C LYS A 229 -15.12 -19.87 -20.77
N ILE A 230 -15.33 -20.09 -19.47
CA ILE A 230 -15.34 -21.44 -18.88
C ILE A 230 -16.47 -22.29 -19.48
N SER A 231 -17.67 -21.71 -19.71
CA SER A 231 -18.79 -22.40 -20.35
C SER A 231 -18.44 -22.86 -21.77
N LEU A 232 -17.92 -21.95 -22.59
CA LEU A 232 -17.53 -22.25 -23.97
C LEU A 232 -16.41 -23.29 -24.04
N GLU A 233 -15.45 -23.25 -23.11
CA GLU A 233 -14.39 -24.24 -23.04
C GLU A 233 -14.93 -25.64 -22.68
N ARG A 234 -15.89 -25.72 -21.75
CA ARG A 234 -16.57 -26.98 -21.42
C ARG A 234 -17.35 -27.54 -22.61
N GLU A 235 -18.15 -26.70 -23.27
CA GLU A 235 -18.91 -27.09 -24.46
C GLU A 235 -18.00 -27.59 -25.59
N ARG A 236 -16.86 -26.92 -25.80
CA ARG A 236 -15.85 -27.37 -26.77
C ARG A 236 -15.30 -28.75 -26.44
N LEU A 237 -14.94 -29.00 -25.18
CA LEU A 237 -14.43 -30.30 -24.74
C LEU A 237 -15.49 -31.41 -24.85
N GLU A 238 -16.75 -31.09 -24.59
CA GLU A 238 -17.87 -32.02 -24.79
C GLU A 238 -18.10 -32.34 -26.28
N ALA A 239 -18.03 -31.33 -27.15
CA ALA A 239 -18.15 -31.54 -28.59
C ALA A 239 -17.00 -32.41 -29.13
N GLU A 240 -15.77 -32.14 -28.70
CA GLU A 240 -14.60 -32.96 -29.07
C GLU A 240 -14.73 -34.40 -28.57
N ARG A 241 -15.24 -34.61 -27.35
CA ARG A 241 -15.51 -35.95 -26.83
C ARG A 241 -16.53 -36.69 -27.69
N LYS A 242 -17.66 -36.05 -28.01
CA LYS A 242 -18.71 -36.63 -28.84
C LYS A 242 -18.20 -36.98 -30.24
N GLU A 243 -17.38 -36.11 -30.84
CA GLU A 243 -16.77 -36.39 -32.14
C GLU A 243 -15.88 -37.65 -32.10
N ARG A 244 -15.07 -37.81 -31.06
CA ARG A 244 -14.24 -39.00 -30.86
C ARG A 244 -15.07 -40.26 -30.64
N GLU A 245 -16.15 -40.16 -29.85
CA GLU A 245 -17.08 -41.27 -29.62
C GLU A 245 -17.78 -41.70 -30.92
N CYS A 246 -18.34 -40.75 -31.68
CA CYS A 246 -18.97 -41.04 -32.98
C CYS A 246 -17.97 -41.63 -33.98
N ARG A 247 -16.73 -41.15 -34.01
CA ARG A 247 -15.68 -41.72 -34.87
C ARG A 247 -15.36 -43.15 -34.48
N PHE A 248 -15.21 -43.43 -33.18
CA PHE A 248 -14.94 -44.77 -32.69
C PHE A 248 -16.10 -45.74 -33.00
N GLU A 249 -17.35 -45.30 -32.83
CA GLU A 249 -18.53 -46.10 -33.17
C GLU A 249 -18.56 -46.46 -34.65
N LEU A 250 -18.29 -45.49 -35.53
CA LEU A 250 -18.27 -45.70 -36.98
C LEU A 250 -17.14 -46.67 -37.39
N GLU A 251 -15.92 -46.48 -36.86
CA GLU A 251 -14.80 -47.41 -37.08
C GLU A 251 -15.12 -48.83 -36.54
N SER A 252 -15.82 -48.94 -35.41
CA SER A 252 -16.24 -50.23 -34.85
C SER A 252 -17.26 -50.92 -35.75
N GLN A 253 -18.23 -50.19 -36.30
CA GLN A 253 -19.22 -50.71 -37.24
C GLN A 253 -18.55 -51.20 -38.53
N GLU A 254 -17.63 -50.42 -39.10
CA GLU A 254 -16.86 -50.81 -40.30
C GLU A 254 -16.07 -52.10 -40.06
N ARG A 255 -15.36 -52.21 -38.93
CA ARG A 255 -14.62 -53.42 -38.56
C ARG A 255 -15.54 -54.63 -38.38
N GLN A 256 -16.72 -54.44 -37.78
CA GLN A 256 -17.69 -55.51 -37.59
C GLN A 256 -18.19 -56.06 -38.93
N VAL A 257 -18.53 -55.19 -39.88
CA VAL A 257 -18.94 -55.59 -41.23
C VAL A 257 -17.84 -56.40 -41.94
N ILE A 258 -16.58 -55.99 -41.82
CA ILE A 258 -15.44 -56.73 -42.39
C ILE A 258 -15.33 -58.13 -41.77
N LEU A 259 -15.43 -58.22 -40.44
CA LEU A 259 -15.37 -59.51 -39.74
C LEU A 259 -16.51 -60.45 -40.17
N ASP A 260 -17.71 -59.92 -40.34
CA ASP A 260 -18.87 -60.73 -40.75
C ASP A 260 -18.72 -61.21 -42.20
N LEU A 261 -18.20 -60.36 -43.11
CA LEU A 261 -17.85 -60.79 -44.47
C LEU A 261 -16.77 -61.88 -44.50
N LEU A 262 -15.78 -61.82 -43.62
CA LEU A 262 -14.74 -62.84 -43.49
C LEU A 262 -15.32 -64.16 -42.95
N LYS A 263 -16.19 -64.11 -41.94
CA LYS A 263 -16.89 -65.30 -41.41
C LYS A 263 -17.74 -65.97 -42.47
N ASP A 264 -18.50 -65.20 -43.23
CA ASP A 264 -19.34 -65.70 -44.31
C ASP A 264 -18.55 -66.44 -45.39
N LYS A 265 -17.35 -65.94 -45.73
CA LYS A 265 -16.44 -66.62 -46.66
C LYS A 265 -15.89 -67.93 -46.11
N VAL A 266 -15.57 -67.97 -44.80
CA VAL A 266 -15.06 -69.18 -44.14
C VAL A 266 -16.16 -70.24 -43.97
N LEU A 267 -17.41 -69.83 -43.77
CA LEU A 267 -18.54 -70.76 -43.58
C LEU A 267 -19.13 -71.30 -44.89
N LYS A 268 -18.92 -70.62 -46.02
CA LYS A 268 -19.44 -71.00 -47.34
C LYS A 268 -18.37 -71.65 -48.26
N GLY A 269 -17.11 -71.67 -47.84
CA GLY A 269 -16.00 -72.37 -48.52
C GLY A 269 -15.71 -73.71 -47.85
#